data_AF-A0A6J4PME3-F1
#
_entry.id   AF-A0A6J4PME3-F1
#
_cell.length_a   1.000
_cell.length_b   1.000
_cell.length_c   1.000
_cell.angle_alpha   90.00
_cell.angle_beta   90.00
_cell.angle_gamma   90.00
#
_symmetry.space_group_name_H-M   'P 1'
#
loop_
_entity.id
_entity.type
_entity.pdbx_description
1 polymer ?
#
loop_
_entity_poly.entity_id
_entity_poly.type
_entity_poly.pdbx_seq_one_letter_code
_entity_poly.pdbx_strand_id
1 'polypeptide(L)'
;MNAFETIPMLKFPLVFNVSLLGLATMATFNFAGTPTSAAPQLAATATRSRAIQIFLPKKAGPQQDLSYVAPVWRQAPTASVAQFAIAQVLAGPTRQEQQRGFTAPITLRGASNCGRDFTLAIVSNVARLRFCRPVLSGGVGDDARMTSALKTTLKQFPTIRSVVLLDQNGNCLGDLSGDNRCLRP
;
A
#
# COMPACT_ATOMS: atom_id res chain seq x y z
N MET A 1 4.30 -44.35 23.88
CA MET A 1 3.14 -44.30 24.81
C MET A 1 2.59 -42.88 24.76
N ASN A 2 1.86 -42.56 23.68
CA ASN A 2 0.40 -42.61 23.58
C ASN A 2 -0.25 -41.38 24.20
N ALA A 3 -0.73 -40.47 23.35
CA ALA A 3 -2.04 -39.83 23.47
C ALA A 3 -2.35 -39.09 22.16
N PHE A 4 -2.96 -39.83 21.23
CA PHE A 4 -3.79 -39.28 20.17
C PHE A 4 -5.10 -38.85 20.86
N GLU A 5 -5.41 -37.55 20.85
CA GLU A 5 -6.75 -37.07 21.17
C GLU A 5 -7.38 -36.44 19.93
N THR A 6 -8.68 -36.65 19.83
CA THR A 6 -9.44 -36.73 18.60
C THR A 6 -10.75 -35.94 18.80
N ILE A 7 -11.20 -35.22 17.76
CA ILE A 7 -12.61 -34.75 17.48
C ILE A 7 -13.08 -33.57 18.40
N PRO A 8 -13.90 -32.56 17.97
CA PRO A 8 -14.91 -32.68 16.92
C PRO A 8 -15.09 -31.56 15.88
N MET A 9 -15.56 -32.04 14.71
CA MET A 9 -16.27 -31.29 13.68
C MET A 9 -17.54 -30.65 14.25
N LEU A 10 -17.63 -29.33 14.17
CA LEU A 10 -18.88 -28.62 14.36
C LEU A 10 -19.66 -28.57 13.03
N LYS A 11 -20.77 -29.30 13.00
CA LYS A 11 -21.86 -29.19 12.02
C LYS A 11 -22.47 -27.78 12.11
N PHE A 12 -22.46 -27.03 11.02
CA PHE A 12 -23.33 -25.87 10.87
C PHE A 12 -24.61 -26.27 10.12
N PRO A 13 -25.80 -26.00 10.67
CA PRO A 13 -27.06 -26.31 10.00
C PRO A 13 -27.31 -25.37 8.82
N LEU A 14 -27.70 -25.97 7.70
CA LEU A 14 -28.40 -25.33 6.59
C LEU A 14 -29.74 -24.78 7.11
N VAL A 15 -29.92 -23.46 7.05
CA VAL A 15 -31.24 -22.84 7.22
C VAL A 15 -31.70 -22.39 5.84
N PHE A 16 -32.59 -23.19 5.27
CA PHE A 16 -33.53 -22.77 4.22
C PHE A 16 -34.41 -21.65 4.78
N ASN A 17 -34.59 -20.56 4.05
CA ASN A 17 -35.76 -19.73 4.26
C ASN A 17 -36.46 -19.42 2.93
N VAL A 18 -37.78 -19.49 3.06
CA VAL A 18 -38.80 -19.70 2.03
C VAL A 18 -39.14 -18.39 1.34
N SER A 19 -39.51 -18.54 0.07
CA SER A 19 -40.15 -17.55 -0.80
C SER A 19 -41.22 -16.71 -0.11
N LEU A 20 -41.31 -15.43 -0.49
CA LEU A 20 -42.58 -14.72 -0.50
C LEU A 20 -42.74 -13.98 -1.82
N LEU A 21 -43.63 -14.51 -2.68
CA LEU A 21 -44.24 -13.78 -3.77
C LEU A 21 -45.08 -12.64 -3.17
N GLY A 22 -44.74 -11.40 -3.48
CA GLY A 22 -45.60 -10.24 -3.29
C GLY A 22 -45.96 -9.65 -4.65
N LEU A 23 -47.14 -9.99 -5.17
CA LEU A 23 -47.79 -9.19 -6.21
C LEU A 23 -48.29 -7.88 -5.58
N ALA A 24 -47.89 -6.75 -6.14
CA ALA A 24 -48.52 -5.46 -5.87
C ALA A 24 -48.69 -4.67 -7.18
N THR A 25 -49.95 -4.66 -7.61
CA THR A 25 -50.73 -3.69 -8.41
C THR A 25 -50.03 -2.47 -9.02
N MET A 26 -50.30 -2.28 -10.31
CA MET A 26 -49.96 -1.11 -11.13
C MET A 26 -50.72 0.15 -10.70
N ALA A 27 -50.01 1.28 -10.61
CA ALA A 27 -50.59 2.62 -10.64
C ALA A 27 -49.94 3.40 -11.78
N THR A 28 -50.75 3.77 -12.78
CA THR A 28 -50.39 4.61 -13.92
C THR A 28 -50.44 6.07 -13.51
N PHE A 29 -49.30 6.75 -13.51
CA PHE A 29 -49.23 8.22 -13.44
C PHE A 29 -48.63 8.76 -14.73
N ASN A 30 -49.50 9.33 -15.57
CA ASN A 30 -49.10 10.19 -16.68
C ASN A 30 -48.79 11.58 -16.13
N PHE A 31 -47.51 11.95 -16.10
CA PHE A 31 -47.09 13.34 -15.94
C PHE A 31 -46.42 13.81 -17.23
N ALA A 32 -47.20 14.57 -18.02
CA ALA A 32 -46.65 15.46 -19.03
C ALA A 32 -46.17 16.73 -18.32
N GLY A 33 -44.85 16.88 -18.20
CA GLY A 33 -44.23 18.06 -17.61
C GLY A 33 -42.80 18.21 -18.10
N THR A 34 -42.60 19.07 -19.10
CA THR A 34 -41.27 19.61 -19.43
C THR A 34 -41.04 20.88 -18.63
N PRO A 35 -40.04 20.88 -17.75
CA PRO A 35 -39.16 22.02 -17.68
C PRO A 35 -37.72 21.61 -17.96
N THR A 36 -37.24 22.05 -19.12
CA THR A 36 -35.82 22.24 -19.41
C THR A 36 -35.23 23.13 -18.32
N SER A 37 -34.49 22.54 -17.39
CA SER A 37 -33.57 23.24 -16.51
C SER A 37 -32.20 22.62 -16.72
N ALA A 38 -31.46 23.15 -17.71
CA ALA A 38 -30.07 22.82 -17.92
C ALA A 38 -29.25 23.46 -16.79
N ALA A 39 -29.10 22.73 -15.69
CA ALA A 39 -28.08 23.05 -14.71
C ALA A 39 -26.70 23.03 -15.40
N PRO A 40 -25.79 23.97 -15.10
CA PRO A 40 -24.42 23.87 -15.57
C PRO A 40 -23.83 22.58 -15.00
N GLN A 41 -23.74 21.55 -15.84
CA GLN A 41 -22.91 20.38 -15.57
C GLN A 41 -21.47 20.89 -15.54
N LEU A 42 -20.97 21.22 -14.34
CA LEU A 42 -19.54 21.28 -14.10
C LEU A 42 -18.98 19.96 -14.60
N ALA A 43 -18.29 20.00 -15.74
CA ALA A 43 -17.58 18.86 -16.27
C ALA A 43 -16.59 18.41 -15.18
N ALA A 44 -16.93 17.34 -14.48
CA ALA A 44 -16.03 16.70 -13.54
C ALA A 44 -14.84 16.24 -14.36
N THR A 45 -13.71 16.93 -14.23
CA THR A 45 -12.47 16.53 -14.88
C THR A 45 -12.11 15.15 -14.34
N ALA A 46 -12.41 14.10 -15.10
CA ALA A 46 -12.11 12.73 -14.70
C ALA A 46 -10.60 12.64 -14.47
N THR A 47 -10.20 12.55 -13.20
CA THR A 47 -8.79 12.42 -12.85
C THR A 47 -8.34 11.06 -13.34
N ARG A 48 -7.48 11.06 -14.37
CA ARG A 48 -6.94 9.81 -14.91
C ARG A 48 -6.17 9.09 -13.80
N SER A 49 -6.51 7.83 -13.58
CA SER A 49 -5.80 6.92 -12.69
C SER A 49 -5.13 5.80 -13.47
N ARG A 50 -4.08 5.22 -12.90
CA ARG A 50 -3.44 4.02 -13.43
C ARG A 50 -3.18 3.02 -12.32
N ALA A 51 -3.26 1.73 -12.67
CA ALA A 51 -2.88 0.66 -11.77
C ALA A 51 -1.35 0.66 -11.59
N ILE A 52 -0.90 0.54 -10.34
CA ILE A 52 0.49 0.34 -9.97
C ILE A 52 0.60 -0.78 -8.96
N GLN A 53 1.81 -1.33 -8.81
CA GLN A 53 2.12 -2.23 -7.72
C GLN A 53 2.76 -1.44 -6.58
N ILE A 54 2.49 -1.83 -5.35
CA ILE A 54 3.36 -1.55 -4.21
C ILE A 54 3.84 -2.87 -3.67
N PHE A 55 5.03 -2.91 -3.10
CA PHE A 55 5.60 -4.13 -2.55
C PHE A 55 5.60 -4.03 -1.05
N LEU A 56 4.89 -4.95 -0.40
CA LEU A 56 4.77 -5.01 1.05
C LEU A 56 5.40 -6.31 1.56
N PRO A 57 6.04 -6.29 2.74
CA PRO A 57 6.49 -7.52 3.38
C PRO A 57 5.32 -8.46 3.58
N LYS A 58 5.56 -9.73 3.31
CA LYS A 58 4.60 -10.79 3.51
C LYS A 58 5.30 -11.89 4.25
N LYS A 59 4.64 -12.49 5.25
CA LYS A 59 5.18 -13.69 5.89
C LYS A 59 5.41 -14.75 4.82
N ALA A 60 6.68 -14.98 4.47
CA ALA A 60 7.07 -16.13 3.68
C ALA A 60 6.76 -17.39 4.51
N GLY A 61 6.57 -18.52 3.84
CA GLY A 61 6.42 -19.81 4.52
C GLY A 61 7.70 -20.18 5.32
N PRO A 62 8.02 -21.47 5.50
CA PRO A 62 9.16 -21.89 6.33
C PRO A 62 10.55 -21.36 5.90
N GLN A 63 10.66 -20.73 4.72
CA GLN A 63 11.89 -20.13 4.22
C GLN A 63 11.97 -18.64 4.63
N GLN A 64 12.84 -18.35 5.59
CA GLN A 64 13.00 -17.04 6.24
C GLN A 64 13.77 -16.02 5.37
N ASP A 65 13.27 -15.71 4.18
CA ASP A 65 13.79 -14.55 3.44
C ASP A 65 13.24 -13.25 4.06
N LEU A 66 14.07 -12.59 4.88
CA LEU A 66 13.75 -11.33 5.54
C LEU A 66 13.55 -10.17 4.55
N SER A 67 13.98 -10.33 3.30
CA SER A 67 13.78 -9.35 2.23
C SER A 67 12.57 -9.64 1.36
N TYR A 68 11.84 -10.74 1.62
CA TYR A 68 10.70 -11.11 0.80
C TYR A 68 9.56 -10.09 0.91
N VAL A 69 9.16 -9.59 -0.26
CA VAL A 69 8.04 -8.68 -0.45
C VAL A 69 7.17 -9.19 -1.58
N ALA A 70 5.86 -8.95 -1.49
CA ALA A 70 4.91 -9.37 -2.52
C ALA A 70 4.13 -8.15 -3.05
N PRO A 71 3.74 -8.18 -4.34
CA PRO A 71 3.04 -7.06 -4.96
C PRO A 71 1.61 -6.96 -4.46
N VAL A 72 1.15 -5.73 -4.34
CA VAL A 72 -0.21 -5.34 -4.02
C VAL A 72 -0.64 -4.23 -4.98
N TRP A 73 -1.79 -4.39 -5.62
CA TRP A 73 -2.27 -3.40 -6.59
C TRP A 73 -2.89 -2.17 -5.92
N ARG A 74 -2.60 -1.00 -6.49
CA ARG A 74 -3.20 0.30 -6.11
C ARG A 74 -3.59 1.08 -7.35
N GLN A 75 -4.63 1.90 -7.22
CA GLN A 75 -4.97 2.92 -8.21
C GLN A 75 -4.28 4.22 -7.82
N ALA A 76 -3.38 4.70 -8.69
CA ALA A 76 -2.63 5.93 -8.49
C ALA A 76 -3.14 7.02 -9.43
N PRO A 77 -3.18 8.30 -9.02
CA PRO A 77 -3.34 9.41 -9.96
C PRO A 77 -2.20 9.39 -10.98
N THR A 78 -2.43 9.84 -12.23
CA THR A 78 -1.36 9.87 -13.25
C THR A 78 -0.23 10.83 -12.91
N ALA A 79 -0.52 11.91 -12.20
CA ALA A 79 0.49 12.82 -11.68
C ALA A 79 1.15 12.21 -10.42
N SER A 80 2.47 12.36 -10.28
CA SER A 80 3.20 12.01 -9.05
C SER A 80 3.10 10.55 -8.62
N VAL A 81 3.01 9.62 -9.58
CA VAL A 81 2.75 8.19 -9.29
C VAL A 81 3.80 7.56 -8.38
N ALA A 82 5.09 7.89 -8.54
CA ALA A 82 6.14 7.36 -7.67
C ALA A 82 6.00 7.84 -6.22
N GLN A 83 5.66 9.13 -6.04
CA GLN A 83 5.35 9.69 -4.72
C GLN A 83 4.15 8.98 -4.09
N PHE A 84 3.08 8.76 -4.87
CA PHE A 84 1.91 8.02 -4.41
C PHE A 84 2.26 6.58 -4.02
N ALA A 85 3.05 5.87 -4.83
CA ALA A 85 3.47 4.50 -4.53
C ALA A 85 4.19 4.39 -3.18
N ILE A 86 5.13 5.31 -2.91
CA ILE A 86 5.83 5.35 -1.63
C ILE A 86 4.89 5.70 -0.48
N ALA A 87 4.00 6.69 -0.65
CA ALA A 87 3.02 7.02 0.38
C ALA A 87 2.15 5.82 0.75
N GLN A 88 1.78 4.99 -0.23
CA GLN A 88 1.04 3.75 0.01
C GLN A 88 1.87 2.65 0.70
N VAL A 89 3.18 2.55 0.43
CA VAL A 89 4.08 1.65 1.17
C VAL A 89 4.16 2.07 2.65
N LEU A 90 4.28 3.38 2.92
CA LEU A 90 4.33 3.94 4.28
C LEU A 90 2.99 3.79 5.02
N ALA A 91 1.86 3.93 4.33
CA ALA A 91 0.54 3.67 4.90
C ALA A 91 0.35 2.21 5.31
N GLY A 92 1.09 1.29 4.66
CA GLY A 92 1.08 -0.13 4.98
C GLY A 92 -0.11 -0.90 4.40
N PRO A 93 -0.27 -2.17 4.79
CA PRO A 93 -1.32 -3.03 4.27
C PRO A 93 -2.70 -2.64 4.82
N THR A 94 -3.74 -2.83 4.01
CA THR A 94 -5.14 -2.80 4.45
C THR A 94 -5.45 -3.97 5.38
N ARG A 95 -6.59 -3.94 6.08
CA ARG A 95 -7.04 -5.07 6.93
C ARG A 95 -7.17 -6.38 6.14
N GLN A 96 -7.65 -6.31 4.90
CA GLN A 96 -7.78 -7.49 4.03
C GLN A 96 -6.40 -8.03 3.61
N GLU A 97 -5.42 -7.16 3.39
CA GLU A 97 -4.05 -7.58 3.10
C GLU A 97 -3.36 -8.17 4.33
N GLN A 98 -3.61 -7.62 5.52
CA GLN A 98 -3.10 -8.18 6.78
C GLN A 98 -3.62 -9.62 7.00
N GLN A 99 -4.90 -9.87 6.71
CA GLN A 99 -5.49 -11.22 6.74
C GLN A 99 -4.81 -12.19 5.74
N ARG A 100 -4.22 -11.66 4.67
CA ARG A 100 -3.44 -12.43 3.69
C ARG A 100 -1.95 -12.53 4.04
N GLY A 101 -1.56 -12.10 5.24
CA GLY A 101 -0.20 -12.23 5.77
C GLY A 101 0.75 -11.09 5.42
N PHE A 102 0.26 -9.97 4.87
CA PHE A 102 1.07 -8.77 4.66
C PHE A 102 1.26 -7.99 5.96
N THR A 103 2.43 -7.38 6.13
CA THR A 103 2.76 -6.57 7.32
C THR A 103 3.25 -5.18 6.92
N ALA A 104 3.16 -4.22 7.85
CA ALA A 104 3.72 -2.90 7.63
C ALA A 104 5.25 -3.00 7.46
N PRO A 105 5.85 -2.31 6.47
CA PRO A 105 7.30 -2.33 6.25
C PRO A 105 8.07 -1.39 7.17
N ILE A 106 7.40 -0.37 7.71
CA ILE A 106 8.08 0.74 8.37
C ILE A 106 7.21 1.34 9.45
N THR A 107 7.83 1.78 10.54
CA THR A 107 7.20 2.63 11.55
C THR A 107 7.95 3.95 11.62
N LEU A 108 7.24 5.06 11.39
CA LEU A 108 7.77 6.40 11.58
C LEU A 108 7.42 6.92 12.98
N ARG A 109 8.34 7.63 13.62
CA ARG A 109 8.15 8.25 14.94
C ARG A 109 8.49 9.73 14.90
N GLY A 110 8.34 10.41 16.03
CA GLY A 110 8.80 11.80 16.22
C GLY A 110 8.16 12.83 15.28
N ALA A 111 8.69 14.05 15.34
CA ALA A 111 8.28 15.16 14.49
C ALA A 111 8.95 15.09 13.11
N SER A 112 8.27 15.66 12.10
CA SER A 112 8.86 15.85 10.78
C SER A 112 9.77 17.07 10.74
N ASN A 113 10.92 16.97 10.07
CA ASN A 113 11.80 18.12 9.80
C ASN A 113 11.55 18.78 8.44
N CYS A 114 10.52 18.35 7.70
CA CYS A 114 10.20 18.91 6.39
C CYS A 114 8.68 19.06 6.13
N GLY A 115 7.86 18.96 7.18
CA GLY A 115 6.39 19.12 7.12
C GLY A 115 5.62 17.95 6.51
N ARG A 116 6.28 16.83 6.20
CA ARG A 116 5.71 15.60 5.63
C ARG A 116 6.50 14.38 6.09
N ASP A 117 6.07 13.17 5.78
CA ASP A 117 6.78 11.95 6.21
C ASP A 117 8.07 11.69 5.43
N PHE A 118 8.13 12.10 4.15
CA PHE A 118 9.29 11.90 3.28
C PHE A 118 9.31 12.88 2.09
N THR A 119 10.48 13.00 1.47
CA THR A 119 10.67 13.62 0.15
C THR A 119 11.20 12.61 -0.84
N LEU A 120 10.80 12.72 -2.11
CA LEU A 120 11.31 11.90 -3.21
C LEU A 120 11.77 12.82 -4.35
N ALA A 121 13.01 12.65 -4.79
CA ALA A 121 13.55 13.29 -5.98
C ALA A 121 14.07 12.22 -6.95
N ILE A 122 13.78 12.37 -8.24
CA ILE A 122 14.29 11.47 -9.28
C ILE A 122 15.16 12.30 -10.21
N VAL A 123 16.47 12.06 -10.19
CA VAL A 123 17.46 12.81 -10.99
C VAL A 123 18.38 11.80 -11.65
N SER A 124 18.59 11.91 -12.96
CA SER A 124 19.48 11.02 -13.73
C SER A 124 19.21 9.53 -13.50
N ASN A 125 17.94 9.13 -13.50
CA ASN A 125 17.49 7.75 -13.23
C ASN A 125 17.75 7.23 -11.79
N VAL A 126 18.14 8.11 -10.86
CA VAL A 126 18.33 7.79 -9.44
C VAL A 126 17.18 8.33 -8.62
N ALA A 127 16.46 7.46 -7.92
CA ALA A 127 15.44 7.86 -6.96
C ALA A 127 16.06 8.06 -5.57
N ARG A 128 16.08 9.32 -5.11
CA ARG A 128 16.51 9.69 -3.75
C ARG A 128 15.28 9.86 -2.88
N LEU A 129 15.04 8.88 -2.01
CA LEU A 129 14.00 8.92 -0.98
C LEU A 129 14.64 9.31 0.33
N ARG A 130 14.20 10.42 0.91
CA ARG A 130 14.62 10.87 2.24
C ARG A 130 13.42 10.83 3.17
N PHE A 131 13.55 10.11 4.27
CA PHE A 131 12.60 10.23 5.36
C PHE A 131 12.73 11.61 6.01
N CYS A 132 11.62 12.21 6.40
CA CYS A 132 11.63 13.46 7.15
C CYS A 132 11.26 13.25 8.61
N ARG A 133 10.98 12.01 9.00
CA ARG A 133 10.72 11.57 10.36
C ARG A 133 11.71 10.47 10.73
N PRO A 134 12.06 10.33 12.03
CA PRO A 134 12.82 9.19 12.51
C PRO A 134 12.16 7.87 12.08
N VAL A 135 12.97 7.00 11.48
CA VAL A 135 12.59 5.63 11.18
C VAL A 135 12.92 4.77 12.39
N LEU A 136 11.93 4.03 12.89
CA LEU A 136 12.15 3.07 13.95
C LEU A 136 12.51 1.72 13.33
N SER A 137 13.72 1.24 13.60
CA SER A 137 14.16 -0.11 13.22
C SER A 137 13.95 -1.09 14.38
N GLY A 138 13.30 -2.21 14.09
CA GLY A 138 13.26 -3.39 14.98
C GLY A 138 14.50 -4.29 14.89
N GLY A 139 15.55 -3.87 14.16
CA GLY A 139 16.77 -4.64 13.89
C GLY A 139 16.91 -5.07 12.42
N VAL A 140 17.95 -5.85 12.12
CA VAL A 140 18.37 -6.18 10.74
C VAL A 140 17.27 -6.77 9.86
N GLY A 141 16.37 -7.59 10.42
CA GLY A 141 15.26 -8.16 9.67
C GLY A 141 14.19 -7.14 9.32
N ASP A 142 14.00 -6.13 10.15
CA ASP A 142 13.09 -5.02 9.88
C ASP A 142 13.66 -4.09 8.81
N ASP A 143 14.95 -3.80 8.91
CA ASP A 143 15.67 -2.99 7.91
C ASP A 143 15.65 -3.64 6.52
N ALA A 144 15.82 -4.96 6.46
CA ALA A 144 15.74 -5.73 5.22
C ALA A 144 14.35 -5.65 4.58
N ARG A 145 13.29 -5.85 5.37
CA ARG A 145 11.89 -5.75 4.91
C ARG A 145 11.56 -4.35 4.40
N MET A 146 11.89 -3.32 5.18
CA MET A 146 11.70 -1.92 4.82
C MET A 146 12.42 -1.58 3.52
N THR A 147 13.72 -1.89 3.45
CA THR A 147 14.58 -1.56 2.31
C THR A 147 14.11 -2.26 1.06
N SER A 148 13.75 -3.55 1.15
CA SER A 148 13.22 -4.32 0.02
C SER A 148 11.88 -3.76 -0.48
N ALA A 149 10.96 -3.42 0.42
CA ALA A 149 9.66 -2.85 0.07
C ALA A 149 9.80 -1.55 -0.72
N LEU A 150 10.63 -0.62 -0.23
CA LEU A 150 10.85 0.68 -0.85
C LEU A 150 11.60 0.55 -2.19
N LYS A 151 12.70 -0.21 -2.22
CA LYS A 151 13.51 -0.37 -3.43
C LYS A 151 12.74 -1.08 -4.53
N THR A 152 12.02 -2.16 -4.22
CA THR A 152 11.24 -2.91 -5.21
C THR A 152 10.08 -2.06 -5.74
N THR A 153 9.41 -1.30 -4.87
CA THR A 153 8.37 -0.36 -5.29
C THR A 153 8.91 0.72 -6.22
N LEU A 154 10.08 1.32 -5.95
CA LEU A 154 10.64 2.34 -6.84
C LEU A 154 11.20 1.76 -8.14
N LYS A 155 11.85 0.59 -8.08
CA LYS A 155 12.42 -0.07 -9.26
C LYS A 155 11.39 -0.63 -10.24
N GLN A 156 10.10 -0.67 -9.88
CA GLN A 156 9.04 -1.01 -10.84
C GLN A 156 8.97 0.00 -12.00
N PHE A 157 9.42 1.25 -11.78
CA PHE A 157 9.40 2.28 -12.80
C PHE A 157 10.67 2.16 -13.66
N PRO A 158 10.55 1.92 -14.98
CA PRO A 158 11.70 1.58 -15.83
C PRO A 158 12.73 2.72 -15.96
N THR A 159 12.33 3.95 -15.63
CA THR A 159 13.22 5.12 -15.60
C THR A 159 14.06 5.19 -14.32
N ILE A 160 13.80 4.36 -13.30
CA ILE A 160 14.55 4.33 -12.05
C ILE A 160 15.51 3.14 -12.08
N ARG A 161 16.81 3.42 -12.23
CA ARG A 161 17.87 2.41 -12.28
C ARG A 161 18.47 2.13 -10.90
N SER A 162 18.56 3.15 -10.06
CA SER A 162 19.07 3.02 -8.69
C SER A 162 18.22 3.80 -7.70
N VAL A 163 18.30 3.37 -6.43
CA VAL A 163 17.51 3.92 -5.32
C VAL A 163 18.43 4.19 -4.15
N VAL A 164 18.40 5.42 -3.66
CA VAL A 164 19.11 5.88 -2.47
C VAL A 164 18.08 6.16 -1.39
N LEU A 165 18.22 5.50 -0.24
CA LEU A 165 17.35 5.69 0.92
C LEU A 165 18.12 6.48 1.98
N LEU A 166 17.54 7.58 2.44
CA LEU A 166 18.16 8.48 3.39
C LEU A 166 17.32 8.61 4.66
N ASP A 167 17.99 8.71 5.81
CA ASP A 167 17.39 9.03 7.10
C ASP A 167 16.93 10.50 7.18
N GLN A 168 16.40 10.89 8.34
CA GLN A 168 15.92 12.25 8.59
C GLN A 168 16.99 13.33 8.39
N ASN A 169 18.26 12.99 8.63
CA ASN A 169 19.41 13.89 8.55
C ASN A 169 20.02 13.94 7.13
N GLY A 170 19.53 13.11 6.21
CA GLY A 170 20.07 13.00 4.85
C GLY A 170 21.25 12.05 4.73
N ASN A 171 21.55 11.26 5.77
CA ASN A 171 22.55 10.19 5.71
C ASN A 171 21.94 8.92 5.14
N CYS A 172 22.78 8.00 4.69
CA CYS A 172 22.36 6.68 4.25
C CYS A 172 21.57 5.97 5.34
N LEU A 173 20.36 5.53 5.01
CA LEU A 173 19.49 4.84 5.95
C LEU A 173 20.15 3.53 6.43
N GLY A 174 20.27 3.37 7.74
CA GLY A 174 20.89 2.20 8.37
C GLY A 174 22.43 2.22 8.35
N ASP A 175 23.07 3.31 7.91
CA ASP A 175 24.51 3.45 7.96
C ASP A 175 24.97 3.91 9.35
N LEU A 176 25.38 2.94 10.18
CA LEU A 176 25.93 3.21 11.51
C LEU A 176 27.39 3.63 11.49
N SER A 177 28.07 3.53 10.34
CA SER A 177 29.48 3.92 10.19
C SER A 177 29.66 5.41 9.90
N GLY A 178 28.66 6.02 9.24
CA GLY A 178 28.73 7.40 8.76
C GLY A 178 29.43 7.58 7.40
N ASP A 179 29.91 6.49 6.79
CA ASP A 179 30.63 6.51 5.50
C ASP A 179 29.78 7.01 4.31
N ASN A 180 28.46 6.98 4.47
CA ASN A 180 27.45 7.41 3.51
C ASN A 180 27.65 6.80 2.11
N ARG A 181 27.96 5.50 2.06
CA ARG A 181 28.32 4.80 0.81
C ARG A 181 27.20 4.81 -0.23
N CYS A 182 25.93 4.85 0.19
CA CYS A 182 24.79 4.94 -0.71
C CYS A 182 24.71 6.26 -1.52
N LEU A 183 25.43 7.30 -1.11
CA LEU A 183 25.52 8.57 -1.84
C LEU A 183 26.50 8.50 -3.02
N ARG A 184 27.29 7.43 -3.11
CA ARG A 184 28.26 7.13 -4.18
C ARG A 184 27.86 5.84 -4.93
N PRO A 185 26.67 5.82 -5.58
CA PRO A 185 26.14 4.63 -6.24
C PRO A 185 26.85 4.28 -7.56
#